data_AF-A0A149TR39-F1
#
_entry.id   AF-A0A149TR39-F1
#
_cell.length_a   1.000
_cell.length_b   1.000
_cell.length_c   1.000
_cell.angle_alpha   90.00
_cell.angle_beta   90.00
_cell.angle_gamma   90.00
#
_symmetry.space_group_name_H-M   'P 1'
#
loop_
_entity.id
_entity.type
_entity.pdbx_description
1 polymer ?
#
loop_
_entity_poly.entity_id
_entity_poly.type
_entity_poly.pdbx_seq_one_letter_code
_entity_poly.pdbx_strand_id
1 'polypeptide(L)'
;MIKRGLFLLFSLVAAVPALAGTAHAASDGASLYNTNCSVCHQAGGAGMPGQFPVLKNRIDKIASSPEGKRYLADVVLNGLHGPIQAGGVTYAGFMPSLKALSDEDIAAVLTYVASLSDAKPAPTIAAEDIKAARAVPKKSSEIQAERSALNAAHPIL
;
A
#
# COMPACT_ATOMS: atom_id res chain seq x y z
N MET A 1 19.32 -43.44 67.30
CA MET A 1 19.18 -44.12 65.99
C MET A 1 17.97 -43.51 65.28
N ILE A 2 17.94 -43.54 63.95
CA ILE A 2 16.95 -42.94 63.01
C ILE A 2 17.41 -41.58 62.45
N LYS A 3 18.25 -41.67 61.41
CA LYS A 3 18.53 -40.60 60.43
C LYS A 3 17.30 -40.45 59.53
N ARG A 4 16.71 -39.26 59.43
CA ARG A 4 15.73 -38.92 58.38
C ARG A 4 16.42 -38.02 57.36
N GLY A 5 16.90 -38.64 56.29
CA GLY A 5 17.31 -37.92 55.08
C GLY A 5 16.07 -37.57 54.27
N LEU A 6 15.93 -36.28 53.92
CA LEU A 6 14.95 -35.82 52.95
C LEU A 6 15.71 -35.33 51.73
N PHE A 7 15.49 -36.04 50.63
CA PHE A 7 16.02 -35.78 49.30
C PHE A 7 15.58 -34.39 48.81
N LEU A 8 16.55 -33.53 48.51
CA LEU A 8 16.33 -32.30 47.75
C LEU A 8 16.21 -32.66 46.27
N LEU A 9 14.98 -32.60 45.73
CA LEU A 9 14.72 -32.65 44.30
C LEU A 9 15.12 -31.31 43.68
N PHE A 10 16.25 -31.29 43.00
CA PHE A 10 16.68 -30.17 42.16
C PHE A 10 15.92 -30.25 40.82
N SER A 11 14.85 -29.47 40.67
CA SER A 11 14.17 -29.32 39.38
C SER A 11 15.03 -28.51 38.42
N LEU A 12 15.50 -29.16 37.36
CA LEU A 12 16.21 -28.53 36.25
C LEU A 12 15.21 -27.74 35.40
N VAL A 13 15.20 -26.41 35.53
CA VAL A 13 14.45 -25.53 34.62
C VAL A 13 15.30 -25.35 33.36
N ALA A 14 14.92 -26.04 32.27
CA ALA A 14 15.48 -25.79 30.96
C ALA A 14 14.92 -24.46 30.42
N ALA A 15 15.74 -23.42 30.39
CA ALA A 15 15.41 -22.16 29.74
C ALA A 15 15.43 -22.36 28.22
N VAL A 16 14.24 -22.39 27.60
CA VAL A 16 14.09 -22.36 26.15
C VAL A 16 14.30 -20.92 25.69
N PRO A 17 15.27 -20.61 24.82
CA PRO A 17 15.43 -19.26 24.30
C PRO A 17 14.27 -18.97 23.36
N ALA A 18 13.40 -18.04 23.74
CA ALA A 18 12.41 -17.49 22.83
C ALA A 18 13.15 -16.74 21.72
N LEU A 19 13.10 -17.27 20.49
CA LEU A 19 13.43 -16.53 19.28
C LEU A 19 12.41 -15.40 19.15
N ALA A 20 12.70 -14.25 19.75
CA ALA A 20 11.97 -13.02 19.52
C ALA A 20 12.33 -12.51 18.13
N GLY A 21 11.71 -13.08 17.10
CA GLY A 21 11.59 -12.40 15.81
C GLY A 21 10.85 -11.09 16.06
N THR A 22 11.49 -9.96 15.77
CA THR A 22 10.84 -8.66 15.80
C THR A 22 9.76 -8.67 14.71
N ALA A 23 8.54 -9.07 15.05
CA ALA A 23 7.38 -8.82 14.22
C ALA A 23 7.26 -7.30 14.11
N HIS A 24 7.72 -6.75 12.98
CA HIS A 24 7.44 -5.37 12.63
C HIS A 24 5.92 -5.26 12.58
N ALA A 25 5.32 -4.44 13.45
CA ALA A 25 3.89 -4.23 13.43
C ALA A 25 3.51 -3.77 12.03
N ALA A 26 2.55 -4.45 11.39
CA ALA A 26 2.12 -4.10 10.04
C ALA A 26 1.63 -2.65 10.02
N SER A 27 2.11 -1.85 9.06
CA SER A 27 1.67 -0.46 8.89
C SER A 27 0.15 -0.39 8.70
N ASP A 28 -0.51 0.52 9.43
CA ASP A 28 -1.95 0.73 9.33
C ASP A 28 -2.27 1.57 8.07
N GLY A 29 -2.60 0.89 6.98
CA GLY A 29 -2.95 1.53 5.70
C GLY A 29 -4.15 2.47 5.78
N ALA A 30 -5.11 2.23 6.67
CA ALA A 30 -6.27 3.10 6.83
C ALA A 30 -5.89 4.41 7.53
N SER A 31 -5.08 4.33 8.57
CA SER A 31 -4.52 5.51 9.26
C SER A 31 -3.64 6.33 8.32
N LEU A 32 -2.78 5.68 7.54
CA LEU A 32 -1.94 6.33 6.52
C LEU A 32 -2.78 7.02 5.45
N TYR A 33 -3.86 6.41 4.99
CA TYR A 33 -4.79 7.02 4.04
C TYR A 33 -5.44 8.28 4.61
N ASN A 34 -5.94 8.20 5.84
CA ASN A 34 -6.59 9.33 6.50
C ASN A 34 -5.61 10.51 6.65
N THR A 35 -4.35 10.23 6.97
CA THR A 35 -3.32 11.25 7.17
C THR A 35 -2.84 11.87 5.86
N ASN A 36 -2.61 11.06 4.82
CA ASN A 36 -1.84 11.49 3.64
C ASN A 36 -2.68 11.66 2.37
N CYS A 37 -3.84 10.99 2.27
CA CYS A 37 -4.58 10.87 1.01
C CYS A 37 -5.97 11.49 1.08
N SER A 38 -6.63 11.40 2.23
CA SER A 38 -8.05 11.77 2.41
C SER A 38 -8.31 13.26 2.20
N VAL A 39 -7.31 14.12 2.43
CA VAL A 39 -7.41 15.57 2.22
C VAL A 39 -7.83 15.94 0.80
N CYS A 40 -7.41 15.15 -0.19
CA CYS A 40 -7.79 15.33 -1.60
C CYS A 40 -8.80 14.26 -2.04
N HIS A 41 -8.49 12.99 -1.81
CA HIS A 41 -9.31 11.87 -2.28
C HIS A 41 -10.55 11.58 -1.41
N GLN A 42 -10.80 12.43 -0.41
CA GLN A 42 -11.94 12.38 0.52
C GLN A 42 -11.98 11.12 1.39
N ALA A 43 -12.88 11.10 2.37
CA ALA A 43 -13.10 9.92 3.19
C ALA A 43 -13.49 8.70 2.32
N GLY A 44 -12.88 7.55 2.60
CA GLY A 44 -13.17 6.30 1.89
C GLY A 44 -12.94 6.35 0.37
N GLY A 45 -12.04 7.21 -0.13
CA GLY A 45 -11.75 7.28 -1.56
C GLY A 45 -12.87 7.87 -2.40
N ALA A 46 -13.79 8.63 -1.80
CA ALA A 46 -14.96 9.18 -2.49
C ALA A 46 -14.62 10.21 -3.57
N GLY A 47 -13.45 10.84 -3.49
CA GLY A 47 -13.00 11.89 -4.42
C GLY A 47 -13.96 13.07 -4.52
N MET A 48 -13.72 13.89 -5.54
CA MET A 48 -14.57 15.01 -5.94
C MET A 48 -14.50 15.10 -7.47
N PRO A 49 -15.48 14.54 -8.22
CA PRO A 49 -15.44 14.52 -9.67
C PRO A 49 -15.16 15.91 -10.28
N GLY A 50 -14.22 15.95 -11.23
CA GLY A 50 -13.72 17.19 -11.84
C GLY A 50 -12.55 17.84 -11.10
N GLN A 51 -12.31 17.50 -9.83
CA GLN A 51 -11.22 18.06 -9.03
C GLN A 51 -10.24 17.02 -8.49
N PHE A 52 -10.73 15.96 -7.84
CA PHE A 52 -9.94 14.85 -7.29
C PHE A 52 -10.54 13.51 -7.69
N PRO A 53 -9.78 12.61 -8.35
CA PRO A 53 -10.32 11.32 -8.78
C PRO A 53 -10.86 10.49 -7.61
N VAL A 54 -12.06 9.90 -7.78
CA VAL A 54 -12.58 8.85 -6.88
C VAL A 54 -11.65 7.63 -6.97
N LEU A 55 -11.33 7.03 -5.84
CA LEU A 55 -10.45 5.86 -5.73
C LEU A 55 -11.24 4.57 -5.43
N LYS A 56 -12.32 4.67 -4.64
CA LYS A 56 -13.17 3.51 -4.32
C LYS A 56 -13.72 2.84 -5.58
N ASN A 57 -13.83 1.50 -5.56
CA ASN A 57 -14.30 0.67 -6.67
C ASN A 57 -13.49 0.79 -7.98
N ARG A 58 -12.25 1.27 -7.88
CA ARG A 58 -11.36 1.46 -9.03
C ARG A 58 -9.95 0.95 -8.81
N ILE A 59 -9.36 1.23 -7.65
CA ILE A 59 -7.95 0.86 -7.41
C ILE A 59 -7.75 -0.65 -7.34
N ASP A 60 -8.77 -1.42 -6.95
CA ASP A 60 -8.79 -2.88 -7.07
C ASP A 60 -8.57 -3.36 -8.50
N LYS A 61 -9.25 -2.74 -9.47
CA LYS A 61 -9.12 -3.09 -10.90
C LYS A 61 -7.77 -2.68 -11.46
N ILE A 62 -7.21 -1.57 -11.01
CA ILE A 62 -5.86 -1.15 -11.42
C ILE A 62 -4.83 -2.09 -10.79
N ALA A 63 -4.97 -2.45 -9.52
CA ALA A 63 -4.04 -3.31 -8.79
C ALA A 63 -4.13 -4.80 -9.17
N SER A 64 -5.01 -5.20 -10.10
CA SER A 64 -5.20 -6.60 -10.47
C SER A 64 -4.12 -7.15 -11.42
N SER A 65 -3.24 -6.31 -11.96
CA SER A 65 -2.10 -6.75 -12.78
C SER A 65 -0.76 -6.25 -12.22
N PRO A 66 0.37 -6.91 -12.51
CA PRO A 66 1.71 -6.44 -12.13
C PRO A 66 2.00 -5.02 -12.61
N GLU A 67 1.62 -4.69 -13.85
CA GLU A 67 1.82 -3.38 -14.46
C GLU A 67 0.99 -2.31 -13.75
N GLY A 68 -0.23 -2.65 -13.33
CA GLY A 68 -1.09 -1.74 -12.62
C GLY A 68 -0.64 -1.49 -11.18
N LYS A 69 -0.13 -2.51 -10.48
CA LYS A 69 0.54 -2.32 -9.18
C LYS A 69 1.78 -1.42 -9.32
N ARG A 70 2.58 -1.63 -10.37
CA ARG A 70 3.74 -0.80 -10.68
C ARG A 70 3.34 0.66 -10.93
N TYR A 71 2.33 0.89 -11.75
CA TYR A 71 1.79 2.23 -12.00
C TYR A 71 1.34 2.93 -10.72
N LEU A 72 0.60 2.24 -9.84
CA LEU A 72 0.16 2.80 -8.56
C LEU A 72 1.34 3.20 -7.66
N ALA A 73 2.37 2.35 -7.58
CA ALA A 73 3.58 2.65 -6.84
C ALA A 73 4.29 3.89 -7.43
N ASP A 74 4.44 3.97 -8.75
CA ASP A 74 5.10 5.08 -9.42
C ASP A 74 4.34 6.40 -9.22
N VAL A 75 3.00 6.39 -9.24
CA VAL A 75 2.16 7.57 -8.94
C VAL A 75 2.38 8.07 -7.52
N VAL A 76 2.38 7.20 -6.51
CA VAL A 76 2.57 7.62 -5.11
C VAL A 76 3.99 8.11 -4.86
N LEU A 77 4.99 7.42 -5.41
CA LEU A 77 6.41 7.77 -5.24
C LEU A 77 6.77 9.07 -5.94
N ASN A 78 6.27 9.33 -7.14
CA ASN A 78 6.76 10.43 -7.97
C ASN A 78 5.75 11.58 -8.11
N GLY A 79 4.50 11.36 -7.69
CA GLY A 79 3.39 12.25 -7.98
C GLY A 79 2.88 12.09 -9.41
N LEU A 80 1.80 12.80 -9.72
CA LEU A 80 1.17 12.80 -11.04
C LEU A 80 0.61 14.18 -11.35
N HIS A 81 0.95 14.71 -12.52
CA HIS A 81 0.45 16.00 -12.99
C HIS A 81 0.16 15.98 -14.48
N GLY A 82 -0.80 16.80 -14.90
CA GLY A 82 -1.30 16.84 -16.27
C GLY A 82 -2.68 16.20 -16.40
N PRO A 83 -3.27 16.24 -17.60
CA PRO A 83 -4.61 15.74 -17.83
C PRO A 83 -4.65 14.21 -17.75
N ILE A 84 -5.59 13.68 -16.96
CA ILE A 84 -5.93 12.26 -16.93
C ILE A 84 -7.45 12.07 -17.05
N GLN A 85 -7.87 10.92 -17.57
CA GLN A 85 -9.24 10.46 -17.44
C GLN A 85 -9.35 9.41 -16.33
N ALA A 86 -10.40 9.46 -15.52
CA ALA A 86 -10.71 8.44 -14.51
C ALA A 86 -12.22 8.38 -14.22
N GLY A 87 -12.85 7.23 -14.50
CA GLY A 87 -14.30 7.06 -14.39
C GLY A 87 -15.06 7.93 -15.39
N GLY A 88 -14.56 8.05 -16.62
CA GLY A 88 -15.14 8.92 -17.67
C GLY A 88 -15.05 10.44 -17.41
N VAL A 89 -14.33 10.87 -16.37
CA VAL A 89 -14.15 12.29 -16.02
C VAL A 89 -12.70 12.70 -16.26
N THR A 90 -12.50 13.88 -16.86
CA THR A 90 -11.18 14.50 -17.04
C THR A 90 -10.76 15.27 -15.80
N TYR A 91 -9.50 15.10 -15.39
CA TYR A 91 -8.87 15.83 -14.28
C TYR A 91 -7.57 16.43 -14.80
N ALA A 92 -7.31 17.70 -14.49
CA ALA A 92 -6.05 18.39 -14.82
C ALA A 92 -5.41 18.93 -13.52
N GLY A 93 -5.20 18.02 -12.56
CA GLY A 93 -4.71 18.35 -11.23
C GLY A 93 -3.22 18.07 -11.04
N PHE A 94 -2.77 18.28 -9.81
CA PHE A 94 -1.44 17.93 -9.33
C PHE A 94 -1.57 17.05 -8.08
N MET A 95 -1.05 15.82 -8.15
CA MET A 95 -0.85 14.93 -7.02
C MET A 95 0.62 14.99 -6.60
N PRO A 96 0.93 15.44 -5.36
CA PRO A 96 2.31 15.50 -4.89
C PRO A 96 2.92 14.10 -4.71
N SER A 97 4.26 14.05 -4.74
CA SER A 97 5.02 12.86 -4.35
C SER A 97 4.90 12.61 -2.86
N LEU A 98 4.71 11.34 -2.48
CA LEU A 98 4.74 10.85 -1.10
C LEU A 98 5.97 9.95 -0.84
N LYS A 99 7.06 10.13 -1.59
CA LYS A 99 8.29 9.32 -1.44
C LYS A 99 8.95 9.38 -0.06
N ALA A 100 8.53 10.31 0.81
CA ALA A 100 9.01 10.38 2.19
C ALA A 100 8.50 9.21 3.04
N LEU A 101 7.37 8.59 2.66
CA LEU A 101 6.88 7.37 3.29
C LEU A 101 7.79 6.18 2.96
N SER A 102 7.86 5.22 3.88
CA SER A 102 8.60 3.97 3.67
C SER A 102 7.93 3.09 2.60
N ASP A 103 8.64 2.05 2.17
CA ASP A 103 8.09 1.09 1.21
C ASP A 103 6.91 0.31 1.82
N GLU A 104 7.01 -0.01 3.11
CA GLU A 104 5.97 -0.67 3.90
C GLU A 104 4.73 0.21 4.04
N ASP A 105 4.89 1.51 4.29
CA ASP A 105 3.78 2.44 4.44
C ASP A 105 3.06 2.67 3.11
N ILE A 106 3.80 2.83 2.01
CA ILE A 106 3.20 2.98 0.68
C ILE A 106 2.47 1.69 0.28
N ALA A 107 3.05 0.51 0.52
CA ALA A 107 2.42 -0.77 0.25
C ALA A 107 1.13 -0.94 1.07
N ALA A 108 1.17 -0.59 2.35
CA ALA A 108 0.02 -0.67 3.25
C ALA A 108 -1.12 0.28 2.82
N VAL A 109 -0.83 1.54 2.53
CA VAL A 109 -1.85 2.50 2.10
C VAL A 109 -2.44 2.11 0.74
N LEU A 110 -1.63 1.67 -0.23
CA LEU A 110 -2.14 1.24 -1.53
C LEU A 110 -2.99 -0.04 -1.42
N THR A 111 -2.60 -0.97 -0.56
CA THR A 111 -3.42 -2.17 -0.25
C THR A 111 -4.74 -1.78 0.40
N TYR A 112 -4.74 -0.84 1.34
CA TYR A 112 -5.98 -0.31 1.91
C TYR A 112 -6.86 0.33 0.84
N VAL A 113 -6.32 1.18 -0.04
CA VAL A 113 -7.11 1.82 -1.11
C VAL A 113 -7.66 0.78 -2.09
N ALA A 114 -6.89 -0.25 -2.45
CA ALA A 114 -7.37 -1.38 -3.26
C ALA A 114 -8.48 -2.17 -2.56
N SER A 115 -8.56 -2.13 -1.23
CA SER A 115 -9.63 -2.78 -0.46
C SER A 115 -10.95 -1.99 -0.39
N LEU A 116 -10.96 -0.73 -0.85
CA LEU A 116 -12.15 0.14 -0.90
C LEU A 116 -13.10 -0.25 -2.05
N SER A 117 -13.32 -1.55 -2.22
CA SER A 117 -14.31 -2.13 -3.11
C SER A 117 -14.95 -3.39 -2.53
N ASP A 118 -16.06 -3.79 -3.14
CA ASP A 118 -16.75 -5.03 -2.79
C ASP A 118 -16.03 -6.28 -3.32
N ALA A 119 -14.98 -6.13 -4.14
CA ALA A 119 -14.20 -7.25 -4.65
C ALA A 119 -13.48 -7.98 -3.50
N LYS A 120 -13.54 -9.32 -3.50
CA LYS A 120 -12.89 -10.19 -2.52
C LYS A 120 -12.29 -11.42 -3.23
N PRO A 121 -11.03 -11.81 -2.93
CA PRO A 121 -10.08 -11.07 -2.09
C PRO A 121 -9.66 -9.74 -2.74
N ALA A 122 -9.37 -8.73 -1.92
CA ALA A 122 -8.82 -7.48 -2.43
C ALA A 122 -7.35 -7.70 -2.86
N PRO A 123 -6.89 -7.05 -3.94
CA PRO A 123 -5.48 -7.09 -4.31
C PRO A 123 -4.59 -6.53 -3.21
N THR A 124 -3.46 -7.19 -2.96
CA THR A 124 -2.41 -6.71 -2.08
C THR A 124 -1.23 -6.20 -2.89
N ILE A 125 -0.55 -5.19 -2.37
CA ILE A 125 0.67 -4.61 -2.95
C ILE A 125 1.77 -4.81 -1.93
N ALA A 126 2.89 -5.40 -2.36
CA ALA A 126 3.99 -5.76 -1.47
C ALA A 126 4.98 -4.60 -1.33
N ALA A 127 5.71 -4.54 -0.21
CA ALA A 127 6.76 -3.54 -0.01
C ALA A 127 7.86 -3.67 -1.09
N GLU A 128 8.09 -4.88 -1.58
CA GLU A 128 9.03 -5.20 -2.65
C GLU A 128 8.62 -4.56 -3.99
N ASP A 129 7.31 -4.47 -4.27
CA ASP A 129 6.80 -3.78 -5.46
C ASP A 129 7.15 -2.28 -5.39
N ILE A 130 7.00 -1.68 -4.20
CA ILE A 130 7.33 -0.27 -3.96
C ILE A 130 8.83 -0.04 -4.05
N LYS A 131 9.63 -0.91 -3.41
CA LYS A 131 11.09 -0.84 -3.45
C LYS A 131 11.61 -0.92 -4.88
N ALA A 132 11.07 -1.82 -5.69
CA ALA A 132 11.42 -1.96 -7.10
C ALA A 132 11.06 -0.70 -7.92
N ALA A 133 9.89 -0.12 -7.66
CA ALA A 133 9.48 1.14 -8.29
C ALA A 133 10.38 2.32 -7.86
N ARG A 134 10.69 2.43 -6.56
CA ARG A 134 11.54 3.48 -5.99
C ARG A 134 12.95 3.49 -6.56
N ALA A 135 13.50 2.32 -6.89
CA ALA A 135 14.80 2.19 -7.53
C ALA A 135 14.84 2.78 -8.96
N VAL A 136 13.68 3.06 -9.56
CA VAL A 136 13.56 3.61 -10.92
C VAL A 136 12.61 4.81 -10.91
N PRO A 137 13.06 6.00 -10.45
CA PRO A 137 12.24 7.20 -10.42
C PRO A 137 11.75 7.58 -11.81
N LYS A 138 10.51 8.08 -11.90
CA LYS A 138 9.88 8.49 -13.16
C LYS A 138 9.44 9.95 -13.11
N LYS A 139 9.51 10.63 -14.26
CA LYS A 139 8.85 11.91 -14.48
C LYS A 139 7.36 11.67 -14.70
N SER A 140 6.53 12.68 -14.39
CA SER A 140 5.08 12.58 -14.62
C SER A 140 4.71 12.26 -16.07
N SER A 141 5.49 12.71 -17.07
CA SER A 141 5.26 12.36 -18.47
C SER A 141 5.40 10.86 -18.73
N GLU A 142 6.33 10.19 -18.04
CA GLU A 142 6.53 8.74 -18.15
C GLU A 142 5.40 7.99 -17.45
N ILE A 143 4.90 8.52 -16.33
CA ILE A 143 3.74 7.95 -15.60
C ILE A 143 2.44 8.14 -16.41
N GLN A 144 2.29 9.24 -17.15
CA GLN A 144 1.18 9.42 -18.09
C GLN A 144 1.25 8.43 -19.26
N ALA A 145 2.45 8.19 -19.80
CA ALA A 145 2.65 7.18 -20.82
C ALA A 145 2.34 5.76 -20.29
N GLU A 146 2.78 5.45 -19.07
CA GLU A 146 2.44 4.22 -18.37
C GLU A 146 0.93 4.07 -18.16
N ARG A 147 0.23 5.11 -17.72
CA ARG A 147 -1.24 5.11 -17.61
C ARG A 147 -1.90 4.77 -18.94
N SER A 148 -1.40 5.37 -20.03
CA SER A 148 -1.95 5.17 -21.37
C SER A 148 -1.73 3.74 -21.86
N ALA A 149 -0.52 3.20 -21.65
CA ALA A 149 -0.20 1.81 -21.97
C ALA A 149 -1.01 0.83 -21.11
N LEU A 150 -1.15 1.11 -19.82
CA LEU A 150 -1.96 0.33 -18.90
C LEU A 150 -3.42 0.29 -19.35
N ASN A 151 -4.00 1.44 -19.74
CA ASN A 151 -5.36 1.48 -20.24
C ASN A 151 -5.57 0.72 -21.56
N ALA A 152 -4.56 0.71 -22.44
CA ALA A 152 -4.62 -0.05 -23.68
C ALA A 152 -4.62 -1.57 -23.41
N ALA A 153 -3.86 -2.04 -22.42
CA ALA A 153 -3.77 -3.45 -22.05
C ALA A 153 -4.92 -3.91 -21.13
N HIS A 154 -5.33 -3.03 -20.22
CA HIS A 154 -6.34 -3.25 -19.19
C HIS A 154 -7.21 -1.99 -19.10
N PRO A 155 -8.40 -1.94 -19.70
CA PRO A 155 -9.24 -0.74 -19.64
C PRO A 155 -9.52 -0.29 -18.20
N ILE A 156 -9.04 0.91 -17.83
CA ILE A 156 -9.09 1.49 -16.46
C ILE A 156 -9.77 2.87 -16.40
N LEU A 157 -10.36 3.32 -17.52
CA LEU A 157 -11.07 4.60 -17.62
C LEU A 157 -12.52 4.53 -17.18
#